data_AF-A0A6L7XNU2-F1
#
_entry.id   AF-A0A6L7XNU2-F1
#
_cell.length_a   1.000
_cell.length_b   1.000
_cell.length_c   1.000
_cell.angle_alpha   90.00
_cell.angle_beta   90.00
_cell.angle_gamma   90.00
#
_symmetry.space_group_name_H-M   'P 1'
#
loop_
_entity.id
_entity.type
_entity.pdbx_description
1 polymer ?
#
loop_
_entity_poly.entity_id
_entity_poly.type
_entity_poly.pdbx_seq_one_letter_code
_entity_poly.pdbx_strand_id
1 'polypeptide(L)'
;MLTAAQVAQYVRDGFTVVRGALDDQEIERFATAFKRHPPLHGPVPGVYPEPGRYTLAESCMADPDLAFVAEHPTVVESAATLLEDDPVLTAFVVYDRTPDGPGIPMHNDYKRWRPVGSSMNWLFTIVPLDDFDADAGQLFVAPGSHRLERIHDRGGRTLEVNPAIRPDEDSFIDPELKRGDLLLMNMHCWHKAAPNRSKRHRIGFFNKYAAASHPPATGYYPYTDAAFNALSESGKRLMATHSDKPIANARVLLQNGDTYLFHDGKLPGGPTFHERAIPDWDLGNYIASAHAATRERLKIEAPWLTWVGDYDEGDTLCRLYAYELSGQGFPVRYDGEWLSRDQVLDRNLGFGYEADAIDRWLDPEVVRGKGISQAQARVDQYAY
;
A
#
# COMPACT_ATOMS: atom_id res chain seq x y z
N MET A 1 22.88 7.84 1.02
CA MET A 1 22.76 8.84 -0.08
C MET A 1 23.01 8.25 -1.46
N LEU A 2 22.05 8.39 -2.38
CA LEU A 2 22.17 7.99 -3.79
C LEU A 2 23.06 8.94 -4.58
N THR A 3 23.74 8.42 -5.60
CA THR A 3 24.47 9.26 -6.58
C THR A 3 23.52 9.86 -7.62
N ALA A 4 23.90 10.97 -8.24
CA ALA A 4 23.13 11.56 -9.34
C ALA A 4 22.90 10.57 -10.51
N ALA A 5 23.87 9.68 -10.77
CA ALA A 5 23.72 8.63 -11.78
C ALA A 5 22.64 7.61 -11.41
N GLN A 6 22.54 7.23 -10.13
CA GLN A 6 21.50 6.31 -9.64
C GLN A 6 20.11 6.94 -9.68
N VAL A 7 19.98 8.23 -9.36
CA VAL A 7 18.72 8.97 -9.49
C VAL A 7 18.30 9.04 -10.96
N ALA A 8 19.22 9.42 -11.86
CA ALA A 8 18.96 9.45 -13.29
C ALA A 8 18.58 8.08 -13.87
N GLN A 9 19.20 7.00 -13.37
CA GLN A 9 18.82 5.63 -13.72
C GLN A 9 17.40 5.32 -13.26
N TYR A 10 17.04 5.61 -12.01
CA TYR A 10 15.68 5.35 -11.52
C TYR A 10 14.61 6.09 -12.33
N VAL A 11 14.85 7.36 -12.67
CA VAL A 11 13.93 8.15 -13.51
C VAL A 11 13.76 7.51 -14.89
N ARG A 12 14.86 7.08 -15.53
CA ARG A 12 14.83 6.52 -16.89
C ARG A 12 14.32 5.08 -16.94
N ASP A 13 14.74 4.25 -16.00
CA ASP A 13 14.61 2.79 -16.05
C ASP A 13 13.59 2.26 -15.05
N GLY A 14 13.13 3.06 -14.09
CA GLY A 14 12.14 2.67 -13.09
C GLY A 14 12.70 1.88 -11.92
N PHE A 15 14.02 1.71 -11.85
CA PHE A 15 14.71 1.06 -10.74
C PHE A 15 16.16 1.53 -10.62
N THR A 16 16.77 1.29 -9.46
CA THR A 16 18.20 1.46 -9.21
C THR A 16 18.67 0.53 -8.10
N VAL A 17 19.96 0.19 -8.08
CA VAL A 17 20.55 -0.68 -7.05
C VAL A 17 21.64 0.07 -6.28
N VAL A 18 21.57 -0.03 -4.95
CA VAL A 18 22.65 0.35 -4.03
C VAL A 18 23.35 -0.93 -3.61
N ARG A 19 24.62 -1.07 -3.98
CA ARG A 19 25.40 -2.28 -3.68
C ARG A 19 25.89 -2.28 -2.24
N GLY A 20 25.79 -3.43 -1.57
CA GLY A 20 26.23 -3.58 -0.17
C GLY A 20 25.60 -2.53 0.76
N ALA A 21 24.30 -2.30 0.61
CA ALA A 21 23.55 -1.32 1.38
C ALA A 21 23.42 -1.69 2.86
N LEU A 22 23.39 -2.99 3.15
CA LEU A 22 23.49 -3.57 4.49
C LEU A 22 24.74 -4.45 4.57
N ASP A 23 25.41 -4.41 5.71
CA ASP A 23 26.57 -5.26 5.98
C ASP A 23 26.20 -6.65 6.54
N ASP A 24 27.19 -7.53 6.65
CA ASP A 24 26.97 -8.89 7.16
C ASP A 24 26.53 -8.93 8.64
N GLN A 25 26.93 -7.94 9.45
CA GLN A 25 26.52 -7.87 10.85
C GLN A 25 25.04 -7.52 10.96
N GLU A 26 24.56 -6.59 10.14
CA GLU A 26 23.15 -6.23 10.04
C GLU A 26 22.30 -7.40 9.54
N ILE A 27 22.79 -8.12 8.52
CA ILE A 27 22.08 -9.28 7.97
C ILE A 27 21.98 -10.42 8.99
N GLU A 28 23.00 -10.64 9.81
CA GLU A 28 22.98 -11.69 10.85
C GLU A 28 21.94 -11.41 11.96
N ARG A 29 21.57 -10.14 12.18
CA ARG A 29 20.46 -9.80 13.10
C ARG A 29 19.16 -10.46 12.65
N PHE A 30 18.89 -10.47 11.34
CA PHE A 30 17.69 -11.11 10.79
C PHE A 30 17.67 -12.61 11.02
N ALA A 31 18.81 -13.30 10.88
CA ALA A 31 18.91 -14.74 11.12
C ALA A 31 18.53 -15.10 12.57
N THR A 32 18.83 -14.22 13.53
CA THR A 32 18.41 -14.39 14.92
C THR A 32 16.91 -14.13 15.08
N ALA A 33 16.37 -13.10 14.44
CA ALA A 33 14.95 -12.77 14.52
C ALA A 33 14.03 -13.82 13.85
N PHE A 34 14.41 -14.38 12.71
CA PHE A 34 13.63 -15.44 12.05
C PHE A 34 13.54 -16.73 12.87
N LYS A 35 14.49 -16.99 13.78
CA LYS A 35 14.36 -18.11 14.73
C LYS A 35 13.23 -17.86 15.74
N ARG A 36 12.93 -16.60 16.07
CA ARG A 36 11.82 -16.19 16.94
C ARG A 36 10.49 -16.12 16.19
N HIS A 37 10.54 -15.74 14.92
CA HIS A 37 9.40 -15.59 14.03
C HIS A 37 9.51 -16.57 12.85
N PRO A 38 9.30 -17.88 13.08
CA PRO A 38 9.23 -18.83 11.97
C PRO A 38 8.02 -18.49 11.08
N PRO A 39 8.08 -18.78 9.77
CA PRO A 39 7.00 -18.51 8.83
C PRO A 39 5.66 -19.07 9.33
N LEU A 40 4.76 -18.15 9.63
CA LEU A 40 3.36 -18.44 9.88
C LEU A 40 2.62 -18.28 8.54
N HIS A 41 2.08 -19.41 8.06
CA HIS A 41 1.19 -19.56 6.90
C HIS A 41 1.06 -18.36 5.95
N GLY A 42 1.75 -18.40 4.80
CA GLY A 42 1.44 -17.50 3.68
C GLY A 42 0.10 -17.86 3.01
N PRO A 43 -0.42 -17.01 2.10
CA PRO A 43 -1.69 -17.25 1.39
C PRO A 43 -1.65 -18.41 0.38
N VAL A 44 -0.51 -19.11 0.25
CA VAL A 44 -0.39 -20.30 -0.59
C VAL A 44 -0.78 -21.53 0.25
N PRO A 45 -1.69 -22.41 -0.21
CA PRO A 45 -1.94 -23.67 0.47
C PRO A 45 -0.65 -24.50 0.53
N GLY A 46 -0.20 -24.85 1.74
CA GLY A 46 0.98 -25.67 1.95
C GLY A 46 1.49 -25.63 3.39
N VAL A 47 2.31 -26.61 3.76
CA VAL A 47 2.98 -26.66 5.06
C VAL A 47 4.42 -26.20 4.87
N TYR A 48 4.84 -25.13 5.55
CA TYR A 48 6.25 -24.74 5.50
C TYR A 48 7.13 -25.87 6.08
N PRO A 49 8.28 -26.24 5.47
CA PRO A 49 8.95 -25.62 4.32
C PRO A 49 8.77 -26.38 2.99
N GLU A 50 7.57 -26.87 2.67
CA GLU A 50 7.28 -27.44 1.34
C GLU A 50 7.59 -26.45 0.21
N PRO A 51 7.80 -26.92 -1.03
CA PRO A 51 8.05 -26.03 -2.17
C PRO A 51 6.94 -24.99 -2.35
N GLY A 52 7.29 -23.71 -2.24
CA GLY A 52 6.30 -22.64 -2.17
C GLY A 52 6.88 -21.24 -2.01
N ARG A 53 5.98 -20.30 -1.76
CA ARG A 53 6.29 -18.91 -1.40
C ARG A 53 5.57 -18.61 -0.08
N TYR A 54 6.34 -18.21 0.92
CA TYR A 54 5.84 -17.94 2.26
C TYR A 54 6.15 -16.51 2.66
N THR A 55 5.26 -15.92 3.45
CA THR A 55 5.54 -14.71 4.20
C THR A 55 6.13 -15.17 5.53
N LEU A 56 7.37 -14.81 5.85
CA LEU A 56 8.03 -15.32 7.05
C LEU A 56 7.49 -14.70 8.35
N ALA A 57 6.66 -13.66 8.26
CA ALA A 57 6.72 -12.61 9.24
C ALA A 57 5.43 -11.75 9.32
N GLU A 58 4.26 -12.39 9.43
CA GLU A 58 3.02 -11.68 9.77
C GLU A 58 3.16 -10.99 11.15
N SER A 59 3.15 -9.65 11.19
CA SER A 59 3.32 -8.82 12.41
C SER A 59 4.70 -8.83 13.07
N CYS A 60 5.73 -9.23 12.34
CA CYS A 60 7.11 -9.28 12.84
C CYS A 60 7.80 -7.93 13.04
N MET A 61 7.20 -6.84 12.55
CA MET A 61 7.76 -5.50 12.70
C MET A 61 7.83 -5.07 14.18
N ALA A 62 7.10 -5.74 15.07
CA ALA A 62 7.24 -5.53 16.52
C ALA A 62 8.58 -6.05 17.09
N ASP A 63 9.35 -6.86 16.34
CA ASP A 63 10.70 -7.28 16.72
C ASP A 63 11.73 -6.22 16.26
N PRO A 64 12.47 -5.57 17.17
CA PRO A 64 13.46 -4.56 16.81
C PRO A 64 14.58 -5.04 15.87
N ASP A 65 14.90 -6.34 15.88
CA ASP A 65 15.89 -6.92 14.94
C ASP A 65 15.34 -7.13 13.53
N LEU A 66 14.03 -6.98 13.33
CA LEU A 66 13.40 -6.89 12.02
C LEU A 66 13.04 -5.44 11.69
N ALA A 67 12.48 -4.71 12.64
CA ALA A 67 12.00 -3.34 12.47
C ALA A 67 13.09 -2.39 11.95
N PHE A 68 14.34 -2.57 12.37
CA PHE A 68 15.41 -1.64 12.02
C PHE A 68 15.60 -1.47 10.51
N VAL A 69 15.33 -2.51 9.69
CA VAL A 69 15.44 -2.39 8.23
C VAL A 69 14.40 -1.43 7.66
N ALA A 70 13.26 -1.26 8.34
CA ALA A 70 12.23 -0.30 7.94
C ALA A 70 12.71 1.14 8.07
N GLU A 71 13.60 1.42 9.02
CA GLU A 71 14.15 2.74 9.29
C GLU A 71 15.64 2.87 8.95
N HIS A 72 16.21 1.88 8.26
CA HIS A 72 17.63 1.86 7.93
C HIS A 72 18.00 3.12 7.10
N PRO A 73 19.05 3.88 7.47
CA PRO A 73 19.34 5.17 6.84
C PRO A 73 19.50 5.07 5.31
N THR A 74 20.24 4.08 4.81
CA THR A 74 20.39 3.88 3.36
C THR A 74 19.05 3.60 2.66
N VAL A 75 18.11 2.92 3.33
CA VAL A 75 16.79 2.61 2.77
C VAL A 75 15.92 3.87 2.74
N VAL A 76 15.75 4.50 3.90
CA VAL A 76 14.86 5.66 4.08
C VAL A 76 15.34 6.89 3.31
N GLU A 77 16.64 7.20 3.34
CA GLU A 77 17.19 8.34 2.59
C GLU A 77 17.08 8.14 1.08
N SER A 78 17.32 6.92 0.60
CA SER A 78 17.18 6.60 -0.82
C SER A 78 15.72 6.67 -1.25
N ALA A 79 14.80 6.15 -0.44
CA ALA A 79 13.36 6.27 -0.69
C ALA A 79 12.92 7.73 -0.72
N ALA A 80 13.31 8.53 0.28
CA ALA A 80 12.98 9.96 0.35
C ALA A 80 13.50 10.74 -0.87
N THR A 81 14.74 10.44 -1.30
CA THR A 81 15.34 11.05 -2.50
C THR A 81 14.53 10.75 -3.76
N LEU A 82 14.09 9.51 -3.94
CA LEU A 82 13.38 9.08 -5.16
C LEU A 82 11.88 9.39 -5.14
N LEU A 83 11.28 9.52 -3.97
CA LEU A 83 9.89 9.96 -3.79
C LEU A 83 9.77 11.49 -3.86
N GLU A 84 10.87 12.21 -3.62
CA GLU A 84 10.91 13.66 -3.44
C GLU A 84 9.97 14.13 -2.30
N ASP A 85 9.82 13.29 -1.29
CA ASP A 85 8.91 13.47 -0.15
C ASP A 85 9.35 12.60 1.03
N ASP A 86 8.73 12.81 2.20
CA ASP A 86 8.89 11.93 3.34
C ASP A 86 8.30 10.54 3.07
N PRO A 87 9.08 9.46 3.28
CA PRO A 87 8.61 8.11 3.04
C PRO A 87 7.71 7.62 4.19
N VAL A 88 6.56 7.07 3.84
CA VAL A 88 5.64 6.38 4.75
C VAL A 88 5.62 4.90 4.40
N LEU A 89 5.97 4.06 5.35
CA LEU A 89 5.89 2.61 5.26
C LEU A 89 4.43 2.18 5.10
N THR A 90 4.17 1.49 4.00
CA THR A 90 2.85 0.97 3.64
C THR A 90 2.77 -0.55 3.76
N ALA A 91 3.91 -1.24 3.58
CA ALA A 91 4.03 -2.67 3.79
C ALA A 91 5.39 -3.04 4.35
N PHE A 92 5.38 -3.93 5.35
CA PHE A 92 6.57 -4.58 5.87
C PHE A 92 6.45 -6.07 5.62
N VAL A 93 7.30 -6.62 4.75
CA VAL A 93 7.13 -8.01 4.31
C VAL A 93 8.47 -8.69 4.12
N VAL A 94 8.56 -9.91 4.63
CA VAL A 94 9.67 -10.82 4.35
C VAL A 94 9.12 -12.00 3.57
N TYR A 95 9.65 -12.22 2.37
CA TYR A 95 9.31 -13.40 1.59
C TYR A 95 10.43 -14.41 1.63
N ASP A 96 10.03 -15.67 1.77
CA ASP A 96 10.85 -16.82 1.48
C ASP A 96 10.28 -17.57 0.29
N ARG A 97 11.13 -17.80 -0.70
CA ARG A 97 10.89 -18.83 -1.70
C ARG A 97 11.72 -20.04 -1.34
N THR A 98 11.05 -21.07 -0.83
CA THR A 98 11.67 -22.32 -0.41
C THR A 98 12.32 -23.04 -1.60
N PRO A 99 13.21 -24.02 -1.36
CA PRO A 99 13.72 -24.91 -2.40
C PRO A 99 12.59 -25.48 -3.27
N ASP A 100 12.82 -25.51 -4.58
CA ASP A 100 11.85 -25.94 -5.60
C ASP A 100 10.57 -25.07 -5.68
N GLY A 101 10.54 -23.91 -4.99
CA GLY A 101 9.42 -22.97 -4.97
C GLY A 101 9.19 -22.24 -6.31
N PRO A 102 7.92 -21.94 -6.67
CA PRO A 102 7.57 -21.43 -7.98
C PRO A 102 8.01 -19.97 -8.20
N GLY A 103 8.16 -19.61 -9.49
CA GLY A 103 8.34 -18.23 -9.90
C GLY A 103 7.06 -17.39 -9.77
N ILE A 104 7.17 -16.11 -10.09
CA ILE A 104 6.02 -15.19 -10.18
C ILE A 104 5.98 -14.66 -11.61
N PRO A 105 4.82 -14.72 -12.30
CA PRO A 105 4.68 -14.18 -13.65
C PRO A 105 4.93 -12.66 -13.67
N MET A 106 5.12 -12.10 -14.87
CA MET A 106 5.33 -10.67 -14.97
C MET A 106 4.11 -9.86 -14.52
N HIS A 107 4.36 -8.83 -13.73
CA HIS A 107 3.34 -7.92 -13.21
C HIS A 107 3.97 -6.60 -12.83
N ASN A 108 3.13 -5.59 -12.60
CA ASN A 108 3.46 -4.40 -11.79
C ASN A 108 2.50 -4.38 -10.59
N ASP A 109 2.87 -3.62 -9.56
CA ASP A 109 2.18 -3.67 -8.26
C ASP A 109 1.25 -2.49 -7.98
N TYR A 110 1.09 -1.57 -8.93
CA TYR A 110 -0.01 -0.63 -8.83
C TYR A 110 -1.35 -1.35 -8.99
N LYS A 111 -2.12 -1.42 -7.90
CA LYS A 111 -3.41 -2.09 -7.79
C LYS A 111 -4.36 -1.19 -7.01
N ARG A 112 -5.36 -0.62 -7.69
CA ARG A 112 -6.39 0.28 -7.13
C ARG A 112 -7.20 -0.30 -5.95
N TRP A 113 -7.13 -1.60 -5.71
CA TRP A 113 -7.86 -2.31 -4.68
C TRP A 113 -7.00 -2.78 -3.50
N ARG A 114 -5.67 -2.61 -3.57
CA ARG A 114 -4.76 -3.03 -2.51
C ARG A 114 -4.40 -1.83 -1.61
N PRO A 115 -4.48 -1.98 -0.28
CA PRO A 115 -3.96 -1.01 0.70
C PRO A 115 -2.62 -0.41 0.32
N VAL A 116 -1.69 -1.22 -0.15
CA VAL A 116 -0.39 -0.65 -0.53
C VAL A 116 -0.33 -0.22 -2.00
N GLY A 117 -0.88 -1.06 -2.88
CA GLY A 117 -0.76 -0.86 -4.33
C GLY A 117 -1.55 0.33 -4.88
N SER A 118 -2.40 0.99 -4.08
CA SER A 118 -3.32 2.04 -4.54
C SER A 118 -2.81 3.46 -4.34
N SER A 119 -1.62 3.66 -3.75
CA SER A 119 -0.96 4.98 -3.68
C SER A 119 -0.52 5.44 -5.08
N MET A 120 -0.52 6.77 -5.27
CA MET A 120 -0.15 7.42 -6.53
C MET A 120 1.36 7.70 -6.66
N ASN A 121 2.14 7.52 -5.60
CA ASN A 121 3.60 7.61 -5.66
C ASN A 121 4.22 6.75 -4.56
N TRP A 122 4.65 5.55 -4.91
CA TRP A 122 5.34 4.65 -4.00
C TRP A 122 6.40 3.81 -4.72
N LEU A 123 7.32 3.24 -3.94
CA LEU A 123 8.37 2.37 -4.44
C LEU A 123 8.60 1.17 -3.52
N PHE A 124 9.15 0.12 -4.11
CA PHE A 124 9.73 -1.01 -3.41
C PHE A 124 11.13 -0.72 -2.93
N THR A 125 11.44 -1.27 -1.77
CA THR A 125 12.80 -1.47 -1.29
C THR A 125 12.98 -2.97 -1.07
N ILE A 126 13.86 -3.59 -1.85
CA ILE A 126 14.12 -5.02 -1.79
C ILE A 126 15.54 -5.24 -1.29
N VAL A 127 15.67 -5.94 -0.16
CA VAL A 127 16.96 -6.30 0.43
C VAL A 127 17.08 -7.84 0.41
N PRO A 128 17.90 -8.41 -0.49
CA PRO A 128 18.19 -9.84 -0.52
C PRO A 128 19.02 -10.24 0.70
N LEU A 129 18.63 -11.33 1.37
CA LEU A 129 19.45 -11.93 2.44
C LEU A 129 20.33 -13.07 1.92
N ASP A 130 20.07 -13.50 0.69
CA ASP A 130 20.84 -14.41 -0.12
C ASP A 130 20.96 -13.84 -1.54
N ASP A 131 21.95 -14.31 -2.29
CA ASP A 131 22.08 -13.96 -3.71
C ASP A 131 20.87 -14.45 -4.51
N PHE A 132 20.28 -13.56 -5.31
CA PHE A 132 19.17 -13.89 -6.21
C PHE A 132 19.72 -14.36 -7.56
N ASP A 133 20.54 -15.40 -7.51
CA ASP A 133 21.24 -15.98 -8.66
C ASP A 133 20.35 -16.92 -9.51
N ALA A 134 20.92 -17.46 -10.59
CA ALA A 134 20.22 -18.34 -11.53
C ALA A 134 19.68 -19.63 -10.88
N ASP A 135 20.26 -20.08 -9.77
CA ASP A 135 19.83 -21.29 -9.07
C ASP A 135 18.74 -20.96 -8.04
N ALA A 136 18.94 -19.92 -7.22
CA ALA A 136 18.01 -19.48 -6.18
C ALA A 136 16.76 -18.78 -6.75
N GLY A 137 16.85 -18.31 -7.99
CA GLY A 137 15.78 -17.66 -8.74
C GLY A 137 15.91 -16.15 -8.71
N GLN A 138 16.18 -15.57 -9.88
CA GLN A 138 16.38 -14.14 -10.06
C GLN A 138 15.08 -13.32 -9.88
N LEU A 139 15.24 -12.05 -9.56
CA LEU A 139 14.19 -11.03 -9.71
C LEU A 139 14.51 -10.23 -10.97
N PHE A 140 13.72 -10.38 -12.02
CA PHE A 140 13.91 -9.62 -13.25
C PHE A 140 13.08 -8.35 -13.23
N VAL A 141 13.61 -7.28 -13.78
CA VAL A 141 12.94 -5.99 -13.98
C VAL A 141 12.89 -5.66 -15.46
N ALA A 142 11.85 -4.95 -15.92
CA ALA A 142 11.76 -4.44 -17.29
C ALA A 142 12.06 -2.93 -17.29
N PRO A 143 13.29 -2.51 -17.65
CA PRO A 143 13.69 -1.10 -17.62
C PRO A 143 12.77 -0.22 -18.46
N GLY A 144 12.34 0.90 -17.89
CA GLY A 144 11.52 1.90 -18.60
C GLY A 144 10.07 1.49 -18.81
N SER A 145 9.60 0.43 -18.15
CA SER A 145 8.20 -0.03 -18.17
C SER A 145 7.30 0.71 -17.17
N HIS A 146 7.88 1.55 -16.30
CA HIS A 146 7.19 2.31 -15.26
C HIS A 146 6.49 3.58 -15.76
N ARG A 147 6.48 3.84 -17.07
CA ARG A 147 6.07 5.13 -17.66
C ARG A 147 4.73 5.63 -17.13
N LEU A 148 4.72 6.91 -16.77
CA LEU A 148 3.60 7.59 -16.11
C LEU A 148 2.58 8.18 -17.09
N GLU A 149 2.77 8.01 -18.40
CA GLU A 149 1.89 8.55 -19.47
C GLU A 149 0.42 8.08 -19.35
N ARG A 150 0.19 7.00 -18.59
CA ARG A 150 -1.14 6.46 -18.28
C ARG A 150 -1.84 7.12 -17.09
N ILE A 151 -1.17 8.01 -16.37
CA ILE A 151 -1.74 8.78 -15.27
C ILE A 151 -2.32 10.07 -15.85
N HIS A 152 -3.60 10.32 -15.58
CA HIS A 152 -4.33 11.45 -16.11
C HIS A 152 -4.97 12.24 -14.98
N ASP A 153 -4.68 13.54 -14.95
CA ASP A 153 -5.47 14.51 -14.23
C ASP A 153 -6.63 14.93 -15.13
N ARG A 154 -7.86 14.56 -14.74
CA ARG A 154 -9.09 14.95 -15.44
C ARG A 154 -9.79 16.13 -14.76
N GLY A 155 -9.13 16.82 -13.84
CA GLY A 155 -9.72 17.77 -12.91
C GLY A 155 -10.40 17.09 -11.73
N GLY A 156 -10.59 17.83 -10.65
CA GLY A 156 -11.13 17.34 -9.38
C GLY A 156 -10.02 16.94 -8.40
N ARG A 157 -10.37 16.12 -7.40
CA ARG A 157 -9.48 15.78 -6.27
C ARG A 157 -8.69 14.47 -6.40
N THR A 158 -8.86 13.72 -7.50
CA THR A 158 -8.19 12.42 -7.69
C THR A 158 -7.62 12.22 -9.09
N LEU A 159 -6.49 11.54 -9.15
CA LEU A 159 -5.85 11.09 -10.39
C LEU A 159 -6.48 9.79 -10.90
N GLU A 160 -6.54 9.67 -12.22
CA GLU A 160 -6.97 8.46 -12.90
C GLU A 160 -5.77 7.73 -13.50
N VAL A 161 -5.79 6.40 -13.44
CA VAL A 161 -4.71 5.59 -13.99
C VAL A 161 -5.30 4.61 -15.00
N ASN A 162 -4.94 4.80 -16.26
CA ASN A 162 -5.26 3.88 -17.34
C ASN A 162 -4.52 2.55 -17.15
N PRO A 163 -5.02 1.45 -17.75
CA PRO A 163 -4.39 0.16 -17.62
C PRO A 163 -2.93 0.15 -18.09
N ALA A 164 -2.10 -0.66 -17.44
CA ALA A 164 -0.68 -0.76 -17.77
C ALA A 164 -0.48 -1.55 -19.06
N ILE A 165 0.48 -1.14 -19.88
CA ILE A 165 0.90 -1.90 -21.07
C ILE A 165 1.93 -2.93 -20.61
N ARG A 166 1.69 -4.20 -20.93
CA ARG A 166 2.61 -5.30 -20.65
C ARG A 166 3.83 -5.21 -21.59
N PRO A 167 5.07 -5.22 -21.08
CA PRO A 167 6.26 -5.26 -21.92
C PRO A 167 6.50 -6.66 -22.52
N ASP A 168 7.34 -6.72 -23.55
CA ASP A 168 7.75 -7.97 -24.19
C ASP A 168 8.67 -8.81 -23.27
N GLU A 169 8.72 -10.13 -23.47
CA GLU A 169 9.49 -11.05 -22.60
C GLU A 169 11.00 -10.76 -22.60
N ASP A 170 11.54 -10.22 -23.70
CA ASP A 170 12.94 -9.85 -23.88
C ASP A 170 13.29 -8.48 -23.27
N SER A 171 12.30 -7.73 -22.81
CA SER A 171 12.51 -6.46 -22.10
C SER A 171 13.05 -6.64 -20.67
N PHE A 172 13.01 -7.87 -20.15
CA PHE A 172 13.37 -8.15 -18.76
C PHE A 172 14.86 -8.45 -18.62
N ILE A 173 15.51 -7.76 -17.67
CA ILE A 173 16.92 -7.97 -17.32
C ILE A 173 17.06 -8.44 -15.87
N ASP A 174 18.15 -9.12 -15.57
CA ASP A 174 18.58 -9.44 -14.21
C ASP A 174 19.41 -8.26 -13.67
N PRO A 175 18.99 -7.57 -12.60
CA PRO A 175 19.81 -6.57 -11.91
C PRO A 175 20.96 -7.19 -11.10
N GLU A 176 21.09 -8.53 -11.08
CA GLU A 176 22.17 -9.30 -10.44
C GLU A 176 22.24 -8.98 -8.93
N LEU A 177 21.11 -9.08 -8.25
CA LEU A 177 21.01 -8.74 -6.83
C LEU A 177 21.77 -9.73 -5.95
N LYS A 178 22.63 -9.20 -5.10
CA LYS A 178 23.40 -9.96 -4.12
C LYS A 178 22.90 -9.72 -2.71
N ARG A 179 23.25 -10.62 -1.81
CA ARG A 179 23.05 -10.45 -0.36
C ARG A 179 23.52 -9.05 0.08
N GLY A 180 22.66 -8.34 0.81
CA GLY A 180 22.94 -7.00 1.35
C GLY A 180 22.77 -5.84 0.37
N ASP A 181 22.51 -6.09 -0.91
CA ASP A 181 22.13 -5.03 -1.84
C ASP A 181 20.75 -4.44 -1.48
N LEU A 182 20.48 -3.23 -1.97
CA LEU A 182 19.17 -2.61 -1.93
C LEU A 182 18.73 -2.28 -3.36
N LEU A 183 17.67 -2.94 -3.83
CA LEU A 183 16.95 -2.55 -5.03
C LEU A 183 15.84 -1.56 -4.65
N LEU A 184 15.85 -0.38 -5.27
CA LEU A 184 14.71 0.54 -5.27
C LEU A 184 13.99 0.43 -6.61
N MET A 185 12.68 0.19 -6.59
CA MET A 185 11.90 -0.06 -7.81
C MET A 185 10.54 0.64 -7.77
N ASN A 186 10.24 1.40 -8.80
CA ASN A 186 8.99 2.16 -8.93
C ASN A 186 7.77 1.21 -8.95
N MET A 187 6.65 1.62 -8.36
CA MET A 187 5.39 0.87 -8.32
C MET A 187 4.86 0.38 -9.67
N HIS A 188 5.20 1.06 -10.76
CA HIS A 188 4.78 0.72 -12.11
C HIS A 188 5.80 -0.11 -12.89
N CYS A 189 7.02 -0.27 -12.36
CA CYS A 189 8.04 -1.07 -13.02
C CYS A 189 7.58 -2.55 -13.06
N TRP A 190 7.45 -3.08 -14.28
CA TRP A 190 7.13 -4.47 -14.48
C TRP A 190 8.31 -5.34 -14.06
N HIS A 191 8.00 -6.42 -13.36
CA HIS A 191 9.00 -7.35 -12.86
C HIS A 191 8.42 -8.77 -12.83
N LYS A 192 9.31 -9.76 -12.80
CA LYS A 192 8.97 -11.19 -12.66
C LYS A 192 10.03 -11.87 -11.81
N ALA A 193 9.75 -13.08 -11.34
CA ALA A 193 10.73 -13.82 -10.57
C ALA A 193 10.84 -15.27 -11.06
N ALA A 194 12.06 -15.77 -11.24
CA ALA A 194 12.31 -17.16 -11.63
C ALA A 194 12.03 -18.12 -10.46
N PRO A 195 11.65 -19.38 -10.73
CA PRO A 195 11.52 -20.39 -9.67
C PRO A 195 12.86 -20.59 -8.95
N ASN A 196 12.80 -20.94 -7.68
CA ASN A 196 13.98 -21.37 -6.92
C ASN A 196 14.24 -22.85 -7.25
N ARG A 197 15.36 -23.13 -7.91
CA ARG A 197 15.79 -24.50 -8.28
C ARG A 197 16.91 -25.02 -7.38
N SER A 198 17.36 -24.19 -6.45
CA SER A 198 18.43 -24.50 -5.51
C SER A 198 17.92 -25.34 -4.34
N LYS A 199 18.84 -25.72 -3.45
CA LYS A 199 18.54 -26.33 -2.14
C LYS A 199 18.56 -25.32 -0.99
N ARG A 200 18.68 -24.03 -1.29
CA ARG A 200 18.68 -22.93 -0.32
C ARG A 200 17.33 -22.24 -0.32
N HIS A 201 16.98 -21.65 0.81
CA HIS A 201 15.90 -20.67 0.89
C HIS A 201 16.34 -19.40 0.16
N ARG A 202 15.39 -18.69 -0.47
CA ARG A 202 15.66 -17.40 -1.11
C ARG A 202 14.84 -16.35 -0.38
N ILE A 203 15.49 -15.70 0.58
CA ILE A 203 14.84 -14.79 1.53
C ILE A 203 15.19 -13.34 1.19
N GLY A 204 14.22 -12.44 1.34
CA GLY A 204 14.45 -11.00 1.26
C GLY A 204 13.36 -10.18 1.93
N PHE A 205 13.70 -8.94 2.28
CA PHE A 205 12.72 -7.91 2.63
C PHE A 205 12.16 -7.30 1.36
N PHE A 206 10.85 -7.04 1.33
CA PHE A 206 10.11 -6.45 0.22
C PHE A 206 9.21 -5.34 0.74
N ASN A 207 9.83 -4.36 1.40
CA ASN A 207 9.12 -3.26 2.02
C ASN A 207 8.69 -2.23 0.97
N LYS A 208 7.65 -1.48 1.30
CA LYS A 208 7.04 -0.52 0.40
C LYS A 208 6.87 0.82 1.11
N TYR A 209 7.29 1.89 0.45
CA TYR A 209 7.18 3.25 0.97
C TYR A 209 6.45 4.13 -0.03
N ALA A 210 5.43 4.84 0.44
CA ALA A 210 4.72 5.87 -0.31
C ALA A 210 5.24 7.25 0.09
N ALA A 211 5.14 8.22 -0.81
CA ALA A 211 5.28 9.63 -0.46
C ALA A 211 4.16 10.02 0.53
N ALA A 212 4.48 10.78 1.58
CA ALA A 212 3.52 11.21 2.60
C ALA A 212 2.32 11.97 2.01
N SER A 213 2.57 12.77 0.97
CA SER A 213 1.55 13.50 0.19
C SER A 213 0.71 12.60 -0.73
N HIS A 214 1.03 11.30 -0.87
CA HIS A 214 0.35 10.37 -1.76
C HIS A 214 -0.17 9.14 -1.00
N PRO A 215 -1.11 9.31 -0.06
CA PRO A 215 -1.65 8.19 0.70
C PRO A 215 -2.33 7.18 -0.23
N PRO A 216 -2.35 5.89 0.16
CA PRO A 216 -3.05 4.87 -0.62
C PRO A 216 -4.56 5.12 -0.67
N ALA A 217 -5.16 4.98 -1.86
CA ALA A 217 -6.57 5.25 -2.06
C ALA A 217 -7.49 4.31 -1.24
N THR A 218 -7.04 3.12 -0.89
CA THR A 218 -7.82 2.17 -0.05
C THR A 218 -7.46 2.26 1.45
N GLY A 219 -6.57 3.17 1.83
CA GLY A 219 -6.05 3.33 3.20
C GLY A 219 -4.85 2.44 3.49
N TYR A 220 -4.11 2.80 4.54
CA TYR A 220 -2.89 2.10 4.95
C TYR A 220 -3.18 0.69 5.48
N TYR A 221 -2.18 -0.18 5.40
CA TYR A 221 -2.17 -1.43 6.15
C TYR A 221 -2.19 -1.11 7.65
N PRO A 222 -3.04 -1.78 8.47
CA PRO A 222 -3.12 -1.50 9.90
C PRO A 222 -1.92 -2.10 10.64
N TYR A 223 -1.01 -1.23 11.09
CA TYR A 223 0.07 -1.60 12.01
C TYR A 223 -0.38 -1.51 13.47
N THR A 224 0.16 -2.40 14.31
CA THR A 224 -0.10 -2.43 15.76
C THR A 224 0.72 -1.38 16.49
N ASP A 225 0.32 -1.07 17.72
CA ASP A 225 1.08 -0.15 18.59
C ASP A 225 2.45 -0.75 18.94
N ALA A 226 2.55 -2.08 19.03
CA ALA A 226 3.83 -2.76 19.21
C ALA A 226 4.79 -2.56 18.03
N ALA A 227 4.29 -2.60 16.78
CA ALA A 227 5.11 -2.33 15.60
C ALA A 227 5.55 -0.86 15.53
N PHE A 228 4.67 0.08 15.89
CA PHE A 228 5.01 1.50 16.00
C PHE A 228 6.10 1.75 17.05
N ASN A 229 5.98 1.12 18.22
CA ASN A 229 6.92 1.28 19.33
C ASN A 229 8.26 0.55 19.12
N ALA A 230 8.35 -0.35 18.15
CA ALA A 230 9.61 -1.00 17.77
C ALA A 230 10.53 -0.09 16.93
N LEU A 231 9.98 0.98 16.34
CA LEU A 231 10.74 2.00 15.63
C LEU A 231 11.43 2.97 16.61
N SER A 232 12.55 3.56 16.19
CA SER A 232 13.15 4.68 16.89
C SER A 232 12.20 5.89 16.96
N GLU A 233 12.44 6.84 17.87
CA GLU A 233 11.66 8.08 17.93
C GLU A 233 11.65 8.85 16.60
N SER A 234 12.77 8.88 15.88
CA SER A 234 12.83 9.43 14.51
C SER A 234 12.10 8.58 13.48
N GLY A 235 12.11 7.25 13.63
CA GLY A 235 11.50 6.30 12.71
C GLY A 235 9.99 6.27 12.77
N LYS A 236 9.38 6.65 13.90
CA LYS A 236 7.92 6.73 14.07
C LYS A 236 7.21 7.55 12.97
N ARG A 237 7.89 8.53 12.37
CA ARG A 237 7.37 9.30 11.21
C ARG A 237 7.06 8.44 9.97
N LEU A 238 7.70 7.28 9.86
CA LEU A 238 7.48 6.35 8.75
C LEU A 238 6.12 5.65 8.83
N MET A 239 5.42 5.72 9.97
CA MET A 239 4.15 5.03 10.16
C MET A 239 3.02 6.04 10.34
N ALA A 240 2.35 6.38 9.23
CA ALA A 240 1.30 7.40 9.25
C ALA A 240 0.07 7.03 10.10
N THR A 241 -0.21 5.73 10.25
CA THR A 241 -1.32 5.21 11.04
C THR A 241 -0.92 3.95 11.77
N HIS A 242 -1.28 3.85 13.04
CA HIS A 242 -1.16 2.63 13.84
C HIS A 242 -2.25 2.59 14.90
N SER A 243 -2.69 1.39 15.27
CA SER A 243 -3.56 1.17 16.42
C SER A 243 -3.72 -0.33 16.69
N ASP A 244 -3.87 -0.70 17.96
CA ASP A 244 -4.38 -2.02 18.33
C ASP A 244 -5.91 -2.12 18.22
N LYS A 245 -6.62 -0.99 18.01
CA LYS A 245 -8.08 -0.98 17.80
C LYS A 245 -8.43 -1.52 16.40
N PRO A 246 -9.45 -2.37 16.26
CA PRO A 246 -9.89 -2.83 14.95
C PRO A 246 -10.61 -1.71 14.19
N ILE A 247 -10.44 -1.69 12.87
CA ILE A 247 -11.26 -0.86 11.98
C ILE A 247 -12.63 -1.53 11.81
N ALA A 248 -13.57 -1.17 12.68
CA ALA A 248 -14.90 -1.78 12.74
C ALA A 248 -15.97 -1.02 11.94
N ASN A 249 -15.69 0.23 11.56
CA ASN A 249 -16.60 1.06 10.77
C ASN A 249 -15.89 1.62 9.52
N ALA A 250 -16.67 1.80 8.46
CA ALA A 250 -16.24 2.53 7.27
C ALA A 250 -17.29 3.57 6.88
N ARG A 251 -16.86 4.80 6.62
CA ARG A 251 -17.71 5.92 6.24
C ARG A 251 -17.29 6.57 4.94
N VAL A 252 -18.19 7.37 4.37
CA VAL A 252 -17.98 8.12 3.13
C VAL A 252 -18.34 9.58 3.35
N LEU A 253 -17.36 10.45 3.13
CA LEU A 253 -17.53 11.88 2.95
C LEU A 253 -17.90 12.13 1.49
N LEU A 254 -19.18 12.41 1.26
CA LEU A 254 -19.72 12.77 -0.06
C LEU A 254 -19.75 14.29 -0.19
N GLN A 255 -18.98 14.84 -1.13
CA GLN A 255 -18.90 16.28 -1.37
C GLN A 255 -19.73 16.70 -2.58
N ASN A 256 -20.53 17.76 -2.43
CA ASN A 256 -21.20 18.46 -3.53
C ASN A 256 -20.98 19.98 -3.38
N GLY A 257 -20.15 20.57 -4.25
CA GLY A 257 -19.67 21.93 -4.06
C GLY A 257 -18.98 22.08 -2.71
N ASP A 258 -19.43 23.04 -1.90
CA ASP A 258 -18.88 23.31 -0.56
C ASP A 258 -19.67 22.63 0.57
N THR A 259 -20.49 21.64 0.22
CA THR A 259 -21.36 20.93 1.17
C THR A 259 -21.09 19.43 1.21
N TYR A 260 -21.40 18.83 2.35
CA TYR A 260 -21.11 17.43 2.67
C TYR A 260 -22.38 16.73 3.15
N LEU A 261 -22.60 15.49 2.70
CA LEU A 261 -23.80 14.74 3.07
C LEU A 261 -23.66 14.12 4.46
N PHE A 262 -24.67 14.33 5.29
CA PHE A 262 -24.87 13.68 6.58
C PHE A 262 -26.19 12.91 6.59
N HIS A 263 -26.23 11.81 7.33
CA HIS A 263 -27.42 11.01 7.59
C HIS A 263 -27.47 10.67 9.09
N ASP A 264 -28.59 10.94 9.74
CA ASP A 264 -28.75 10.81 11.20
C ASP A 264 -27.62 11.49 12.00
N GLY A 265 -27.21 12.69 11.54
CA GLY A 265 -26.16 13.49 12.17
C GLY A 265 -24.75 12.89 12.08
N LYS A 266 -24.51 11.93 11.17
CA LYS A 266 -23.20 11.29 10.95
C LYS A 266 -22.84 11.27 9.46
N LEU A 267 -21.56 11.11 9.16
CA LEU A 267 -21.14 10.76 7.80
C LEU A 267 -21.72 9.37 7.42
N PRO A 268 -22.26 9.21 6.19
CA PRO A 268 -22.81 7.95 5.70
C PRO A 268 -21.81 6.79 5.82
N GLY A 269 -22.29 5.60 6.14
CA GLY A 269 -21.43 4.44 6.32
C GLY A 269 -21.99 3.42 7.32
N GLY A 270 -21.17 2.47 7.72
CA GLY A 270 -21.59 1.38 8.60
C GLY A 270 -20.47 0.40 8.95
N PRO A 271 -20.84 -0.75 9.54
CA PRO A 271 -19.88 -1.76 9.97
C PRO A 271 -19.04 -2.31 8.82
N THR A 272 -17.77 -2.63 9.11
CA THR A 272 -16.87 -3.27 8.15
C THR A 272 -17.13 -4.78 8.03
N PHE A 273 -16.78 -5.31 6.87
CA PHE A 273 -16.66 -6.75 6.63
C PHE A 273 -15.46 -7.02 5.72
N HIS A 274 -14.91 -8.21 5.81
CA HIS A 274 -13.81 -8.63 4.94
C HIS A 274 -14.34 -9.19 3.62
N GLU A 275 -14.00 -8.50 2.52
CA GLU A 275 -14.22 -9.00 1.17
C GLU A 275 -13.20 -10.10 0.85
N ARG A 276 -13.65 -11.20 0.23
CA ARG A 276 -12.82 -12.36 -0.15
C ARG A 276 -12.88 -12.63 -1.65
N ALA A 277 -13.03 -11.57 -2.45
CA ALA A 277 -13.18 -11.71 -3.90
C ALA A 277 -11.86 -12.04 -4.59
N ILE A 278 -10.73 -11.67 -3.97
CA ILE A 278 -9.37 -11.97 -4.45
C ILE A 278 -8.63 -12.70 -3.32
N PRO A 279 -7.96 -13.84 -3.60
CA PRO A 279 -7.17 -14.56 -2.60
C PRO A 279 -5.85 -13.81 -2.38
N ASP A 280 -5.91 -12.78 -1.54
CA ASP A 280 -4.77 -11.93 -1.23
C ASP A 280 -4.73 -11.57 0.26
N TRP A 281 -3.53 -11.27 0.74
CA TRP A 281 -3.22 -11.07 2.15
C TRP A 281 -3.22 -9.60 2.59
N ASP A 282 -3.39 -8.65 1.65
CA ASP A 282 -3.32 -7.22 1.93
C ASP A 282 -4.64 -6.71 2.54
N LEU A 283 -4.73 -6.78 3.89
CA LEU A 283 -5.89 -6.36 4.69
C LEU A 283 -5.92 -4.83 4.86
N GLY A 284 -7.11 -4.24 4.74
CA GLY A 284 -7.32 -2.80 4.96
C GLY A 284 -8.27 -2.13 3.97
N ASN A 285 -8.58 -2.77 2.84
CA ASN A 285 -9.57 -2.19 1.92
C ASN A 285 -11.00 -2.47 2.42
N TYR A 286 -11.69 -1.41 2.84
CA TYR A 286 -13.09 -1.43 3.31
C TYR A 286 -14.05 -0.66 2.40
N ILE A 287 -13.66 -0.40 1.14
CA ILE A 287 -14.52 0.27 0.15
C ILE A 287 -15.81 -0.52 -0.09
N ALA A 288 -15.75 -1.85 -0.13
CA ALA A 288 -16.93 -2.70 -0.24
C ALA A 288 -17.93 -2.45 0.91
N SER A 289 -17.42 -2.30 2.14
CA SER A 289 -18.24 -2.03 3.33
C SER A 289 -18.89 -0.66 3.26
N ALA A 290 -18.10 0.37 2.90
CA ALA A 290 -18.60 1.73 2.72
C ALA A 290 -19.68 1.80 1.63
N HIS A 291 -19.47 1.16 0.49
CA HIS A 291 -20.46 1.06 -0.60
C HIS A 291 -21.73 0.33 -0.16
N ALA A 292 -21.61 -0.83 0.49
CA ALA A 292 -22.75 -1.62 0.92
C ALA A 292 -23.64 -0.81 1.89
N ALA A 293 -23.04 -0.20 2.91
CA ALA A 293 -23.77 0.59 3.90
C ALA A 293 -24.42 1.84 3.30
N THR A 294 -23.71 2.55 2.43
CA THR A 294 -24.24 3.74 1.76
C THR A 294 -25.38 3.39 0.80
N ARG A 295 -25.25 2.28 0.06
CA ARG A 295 -26.31 1.79 -0.83
C ARG A 295 -27.55 1.34 -0.08
N GLU A 296 -27.39 0.61 1.01
CA GLU A 296 -28.52 0.11 1.81
C GLU A 296 -29.32 1.25 2.46
N ARG A 297 -28.62 2.23 3.04
CA ARG A 297 -29.27 3.33 3.80
C ARG A 297 -29.73 4.48 2.91
N LEU A 298 -28.91 4.84 1.92
CA LEU A 298 -29.11 6.04 1.10
C LEU A 298 -29.38 5.75 -0.37
N LYS A 299 -29.29 4.49 -0.82
CA LYS A 299 -29.41 4.14 -2.25
C LYS A 299 -28.36 4.83 -3.13
N ILE A 300 -27.27 5.29 -2.53
CA ILE A 300 -26.14 5.93 -3.19
C ILE A 300 -25.00 4.92 -3.32
N GLU A 301 -24.39 4.85 -4.49
CA GLU A 301 -23.17 4.09 -4.73
C GLU A 301 -22.22 4.95 -5.58
N ALA A 302 -21.01 5.18 -5.05
CA ALA A 302 -19.96 5.90 -5.77
C ALA A 302 -19.20 4.93 -6.70
N PRO A 303 -18.68 5.40 -7.85
CA PRO A 303 -17.91 4.56 -8.77
C PRO A 303 -16.55 4.15 -8.19
N TRP A 304 -15.98 4.97 -7.32
CA TRP A 304 -14.72 4.78 -6.63
C TRP A 304 -14.74 5.57 -5.33
N LEU A 305 -13.82 5.24 -4.42
CA LEU A 305 -13.60 5.96 -3.17
C LEU A 305 -12.10 6.19 -2.98
N THR A 306 -11.72 7.20 -2.21
CA THR A 306 -10.33 7.38 -1.77
C THR A 306 -10.26 7.62 -0.29
N TRP A 307 -9.23 7.10 0.37
CA TRP A 307 -9.01 7.24 1.79
C TRP A 307 -8.73 8.71 2.17
N VAL A 308 -9.29 9.10 3.32
CA VAL A 308 -9.06 10.39 3.96
C VAL A 308 -8.29 10.21 5.26
N GLY A 309 -8.73 9.27 6.10
CA GLY A 309 -8.19 9.10 7.46
C GLY A 309 -8.78 7.88 8.15
N ASP A 310 -8.13 7.45 9.23
CA ASP A 310 -8.69 6.52 10.20
C ASP A 310 -8.91 7.28 11.50
N TYR A 311 -10.13 7.21 12.04
CA TYR A 311 -10.60 8.06 13.14
C TYR A 311 -11.11 7.23 14.31
N ASP A 312 -11.01 7.76 15.52
CA ASP A 312 -11.46 7.10 16.73
C ASP A 312 -12.99 7.11 16.85
N GLU A 313 -13.59 5.93 17.07
CA GLU A 313 -15.00 5.78 17.43
C GLU A 313 -15.14 4.93 18.72
N GLY A 314 -14.36 5.27 19.76
CA GLY A 314 -14.39 4.59 21.06
C GLY A 314 -13.49 3.36 21.07
N ASP A 315 -14.05 2.16 21.18
CA ASP A 315 -13.29 0.90 21.22
C ASP A 315 -12.79 0.44 19.83
N THR A 316 -13.12 1.19 18.79
CA THR A 316 -12.84 0.84 17.39
C THR A 316 -12.37 2.06 16.60
N LEU A 317 -11.78 1.81 15.44
CA LEU A 317 -11.52 2.84 14.43
C LEU A 317 -12.61 2.85 13.35
N CYS A 318 -12.82 4.03 12.76
CA CYS A 318 -13.56 4.24 11.53
C CYS A 318 -12.62 4.65 10.40
N ARG A 319 -12.58 3.85 9.33
CA ARG A 319 -11.88 4.24 8.10
C ARG A 319 -12.79 5.13 7.25
N LEU A 320 -12.38 6.37 7.05
CA LEU A 320 -13.11 7.34 6.25
C LEU A 320 -12.58 7.38 4.83
N TYR A 321 -13.51 7.30 3.88
CA TYR A 321 -13.27 7.56 2.47
C TYR A 321 -13.99 8.82 2.02
N ALA A 322 -13.62 9.35 0.86
CA ALA A 322 -14.29 10.47 0.23
C ALA A 322 -14.60 10.25 -1.25
N TYR A 323 -15.58 11.01 -1.73
CA TYR A 323 -15.93 11.12 -3.15
C TYR A 323 -16.53 12.50 -3.44
N GLU A 324 -16.04 13.13 -4.50
CA GLU A 324 -16.58 14.38 -5.04
C GLU A 324 -17.60 14.09 -6.14
N LEU A 325 -18.81 14.61 -5.97
CA LEU A 325 -19.87 14.46 -6.97
C LEU A 325 -19.61 15.40 -8.15
N SER A 326 -19.79 14.88 -9.37
CA SER A 326 -20.06 15.76 -10.50
C SER A 326 -21.36 16.51 -10.18
N GLY A 327 -21.39 17.85 -10.25
CA GLY A 327 -22.48 18.72 -9.76
C GLY A 327 -23.92 18.44 -10.24
N GLN A 328 -24.16 17.35 -10.98
CA GLN A 328 -25.45 16.72 -11.26
C GLN A 328 -26.03 15.92 -10.08
N GLY A 329 -25.27 15.67 -9.01
CA GLY A 329 -25.73 14.89 -7.86
C GLY A 329 -25.96 13.40 -8.16
N PHE A 330 -26.63 12.68 -7.25
CA PHE A 330 -27.10 11.31 -7.51
C PHE A 330 -28.53 11.31 -8.06
N PRO A 331 -28.86 10.51 -9.08
CA PRO A 331 -30.16 10.52 -9.77
C PRO A 331 -31.29 9.84 -8.97
N VAL A 332 -31.16 9.73 -7.65
CA VAL A 332 -32.10 9.01 -6.76
C VAL A 332 -32.45 9.86 -5.54
N ARG A 333 -33.63 9.64 -4.97
CA ARG A 333 -34.01 10.23 -3.68
C ARG A 333 -33.34 9.45 -2.55
N TYR A 334 -32.66 10.18 -1.68
CA TYR A 334 -32.02 9.69 -0.47
C TYR A 334 -32.42 10.55 0.73
N ASP A 335 -32.22 10.02 1.93
CA ASP A 335 -32.55 10.70 3.19
C ASP A 335 -31.26 11.22 3.83
N GLY A 336 -31.06 12.54 3.80
CA GLY A 336 -29.85 13.14 4.35
C GLY A 336 -29.85 14.66 4.24
N GLU A 337 -28.94 15.27 4.98
CA GLU A 337 -28.77 16.71 5.10
C GLU A 337 -27.41 17.10 4.50
N TRP A 338 -27.39 18.13 3.65
CA TRP A 338 -26.15 18.69 3.11
C TRP A 338 -25.71 19.87 3.99
N LEU A 339 -24.50 19.78 4.52
CA LEU A 339 -23.95 20.76 5.46
C LEU A 339 -22.65 21.36 4.95
N SER A 340 -22.49 22.67 5.12
CA SER A 340 -21.21 23.34 4.93
C SER A 340 -20.21 22.98 6.03
N ARG A 341 -18.92 23.20 5.76
CA ARG A 341 -17.82 22.98 6.71
C ARG A 341 -18.00 23.76 8.03
N ASP A 342 -18.57 24.97 7.97
CA ASP A 342 -18.86 25.79 9.16
C ASP A 342 -20.00 25.20 9.98
N GLN A 343 -21.09 24.76 9.34
CA GLN A 343 -22.20 24.10 10.03
C GLN A 343 -21.78 22.80 10.71
N VAL A 344 -20.85 22.04 10.10
CA VAL A 344 -20.30 20.81 10.71
C VAL A 344 -19.51 21.16 11.98
N LEU A 345 -18.71 22.23 11.94
CA LEU A 345 -17.95 22.71 13.11
C LEU A 345 -18.86 23.11 14.26
N ASP A 346 -19.89 23.92 13.96
CA ASP A 346 -20.78 24.49 14.97
C ASP A 346 -21.65 23.43 15.65
N ARG A 347 -22.03 22.38 14.90
CA ARG A 347 -22.97 21.35 15.38
C ARG A 347 -22.30 20.19 16.12
N ASN A 348 -20.97 20.06 16.05
CA ASN A 348 -20.22 18.92 16.62
C ASN A 348 -20.90 17.57 16.33
N LEU A 349 -21.09 17.29 15.04
CA LEU A 349 -21.83 16.12 14.57
C LEU A 349 -21.08 14.82 14.81
N GLY A 350 -21.83 13.72 14.91
CA GLY A 350 -21.31 12.36 14.98
C GLY A 350 -20.30 12.10 16.10
N PHE A 351 -19.01 12.13 15.78
CA PHE A 351 -17.91 11.74 16.67
C PHE A 351 -16.88 12.85 16.92
N GLY A 352 -17.05 14.02 16.28
CA GLY A 352 -16.20 15.20 16.49
C GLY A 352 -14.97 15.29 15.58
N TYR A 353 -14.73 14.30 14.71
CA TYR A 353 -13.63 14.32 13.74
C TYR A 353 -14.05 14.86 12.36
N GLU A 354 -15.33 15.08 12.13
CA GLU A 354 -15.89 15.32 10.80
C GLU A 354 -15.39 16.61 10.16
N ALA A 355 -15.16 17.65 10.96
CA ALA A 355 -14.57 18.90 10.47
C ALA A 355 -13.10 18.72 10.06
N ASP A 356 -12.30 18.00 10.85
CA ASP A 356 -10.91 17.67 10.53
C ASP A 356 -10.81 16.79 9.27
N ALA A 357 -11.71 15.82 9.15
CA ALA A 357 -11.84 15.00 7.95
C ALA A 357 -12.14 15.81 6.69
N ILE A 358 -13.02 16.81 6.79
CA ILE A 358 -13.28 17.75 5.69
C ILE A 358 -12.01 18.54 5.36
N ASP A 359 -11.33 19.11 6.35
CA ASP A 359 -10.11 19.89 6.12
C ASP A 359 -9.01 19.04 5.43
N ARG A 360 -8.83 17.80 5.89
CA ARG A 360 -7.89 16.84 5.28
C ARG A 360 -8.28 16.43 3.86
N TRP A 361 -9.58 16.32 3.58
CA TRP A 361 -10.08 16.08 2.22
C TRP A 361 -9.88 17.30 1.31
N LEU A 362 -9.97 18.49 1.88
CA LEU A 362 -9.80 19.75 1.17
C LEU A 362 -8.34 20.12 0.88
N ASP A 363 -7.40 19.56 1.65
CA ASP A 363 -5.96 19.78 1.55
C ASP A 363 -5.44 19.58 0.10
N PRO A 364 -4.97 20.66 -0.56
CA PRO A 364 -4.47 20.60 -1.93
C PRO A 364 -3.08 19.98 -2.05
N GLU A 365 -2.35 19.80 -0.95
CA GLU A 365 -1.00 19.19 -0.95
C GLU A 365 -1.05 17.67 -1.08
N VAL A 366 -2.21 17.06 -0.85
CA VAL A 366 -2.37 15.61 -0.87
C VAL A 366 -2.97 15.11 -2.18
N VAL A 367 -2.19 14.32 -2.92
CA VAL A 367 -2.54 13.74 -4.21
C VAL A 367 -3.12 12.33 -4.02
N ARG A 368 -4.34 12.12 -4.53
CA ARG A 368 -5.09 10.87 -4.31
C ARG A 368 -5.37 10.11 -5.58
N GLY A 369 -5.42 8.78 -5.47
CA GLY A 369 -5.86 7.89 -6.52
C GLY A 369 -7.32 7.49 -6.37
N LYS A 370 -7.86 6.77 -7.36
CA LYS A 370 -9.20 6.18 -7.30
C LYS A 370 -9.12 4.74 -6.79
N GLY A 371 -9.60 4.50 -5.57
CA GLY A 371 -9.70 3.18 -4.96
C GLY A 371 -10.99 2.46 -5.35
N ILE A 372 -10.92 1.13 -5.44
CA ILE A 372 -12.08 0.26 -5.73
C ILE A 372 -12.10 -0.96 -4.80
N SER A 373 -13.24 -1.62 -4.67
CA SER A 373 -13.34 -2.89 -3.95
C SER A 373 -12.63 -4.03 -4.67
N GLN A 374 -12.34 -5.13 -3.97
CA GLN A 374 -11.80 -6.35 -4.58
C GLN A 374 -12.76 -6.95 -5.61
N ALA A 375 -14.07 -6.96 -5.35
CA ALA A 375 -15.05 -7.48 -6.32
C ALA A 375 -15.12 -6.60 -7.57
N GLN A 376 -15.10 -5.27 -7.42
CA GLN A 376 -15.01 -4.35 -8.56
C GLN A 376 -13.73 -4.61 -9.36
N ALA A 377 -12.60 -4.77 -8.67
CA ALA A 377 -11.34 -5.10 -9.30
C ALA A 377 -11.38 -6.45 -10.02
N ARG A 378 -12.05 -7.48 -9.49
CA ARG A 378 -12.14 -8.79 -10.14
C ARG A 378 -12.80 -8.72 -11.52
N VAL A 379 -13.77 -7.83 -11.70
CA VAL A 379 -14.41 -7.58 -12.99
C VAL A 379 -13.42 -6.93 -13.98
N ASP A 380 -12.53 -6.07 -13.48
CA ASP A 380 -11.47 -5.40 -14.24
C ASP A 380 -10.16 -6.22 -14.37
N GLN A 381 -9.99 -7.29 -13.59
CA GLN A 381 -8.70 -7.98 -13.35
C GLN A 381 -8.20 -8.82 -14.51
N TYR A 382 -9.07 -9.17 -15.47
CA TYR A 382 -8.64 -9.86 -16.68
C TYR A 382 -8.13 -8.92 -17.78
N ALA A 383 -7.92 -7.64 -17.46
CA ALA A 383 -7.37 -6.71 -18.43
C ALA A 383 -5.86 -6.86 -18.66
N TYR A 384 -5.02 -7.30 -17.69
CA TYR A 384 -3.56 -7.48 -17.88
C TYR A 384 -2.91 -8.52 -16.97
#